data_AF-A0ABD4UED2-F1
#
_entry.id   AF-A0ABD4UED2-F1
#
_cell.length_a   1.000
_cell.length_b   1.000
_cell.length_c   1.000
_cell.angle_alpha   90.00
_cell.angle_beta   90.00
_cell.angle_gamma   90.00
#
_symmetry.space_group_name_H-M   'P 1'
#
loop_
_entity.id
_entity.type
_entity.pdbx_description
1 polymer ?
#
loop_
_entity_poly.entity_id
_entity_poly.type
_entity_poly.pdbx_seq_one_letter_code
_entity_poly.pdbx_strand_id
1 'polypeptide(L)'
;MNIEVLKASGFVAVEYPGQQGVFYTKKLPVTDMPYMREHAIDYDLIGETTVMLVEVTPDRRVQMTAINTDYVEEAVAIDTDEAAGLLRDAGVNVDLLLGKGV
;
A
#
# COMPACT_ATOMS: atom_id res chain seq x y z
N MET A 1 12.94 2.27 -8.48
CA MET A 1 12.18 1.62 -7.39
C MET A 1 12.85 0.31 -7.07
N ASN A 2 13.21 0.09 -5.81
CA ASN A 2 13.89 -1.12 -5.37
C ASN A 2 12.88 -2.18 -4.93
N ILE A 3 12.56 -3.12 -5.82
CA ILE A 3 11.58 -4.19 -5.57
C ILE A 3 11.97 -5.09 -4.41
N GLU A 4 13.27 -5.30 -4.17
CA GLU A 4 13.73 -6.15 -3.09
C GLU A 4 13.36 -5.57 -1.71
N VAL A 5 13.21 -4.24 -1.60
CA VAL A 5 12.67 -3.60 -0.39
C VAL A 5 11.21 -3.99 -0.17
N LEU A 6 10.38 -3.98 -1.23
CA LEU A 6 8.96 -4.39 -1.10
C LEU A 6 8.86 -5.85 -0.68
N LYS A 7 9.61 -6.74 -1.34
CA LYS A 7 9.63 -8.18 -1.01
C LYS A 7 10.11 -8.42 0.42
N ALA A 8 11.18 -7.74 0.85
CA ALA A 8 11.70 -7.83 2.22
C ALA A 8 10.68 -7.33 3.26
N SER A 9 9.86 -6.33 2.91
CA SER A 9 8.75 -5.86 3.73
C SER A 9 7.51 -6.79 3.69
N GLY A 10 7.57 -7.91 2.97
CA GLY A 10 6.50 -8.91 2.93
C GLY A 10 5.45 -8.68 1.84
N PHE A 11 5.74 -7.86 0.82
CA PHE A 11 4.89 -7.76 -0.36
C PHE A 11 5.06 -8.98 -1.27
N VAL A 12 3.96 -9.41 -1.89
CA VAL A 12 3.90 -10.53 -2.82
C VAL A 12 3.57 -10.02 -4.22
N ALA A 13 4.28 -10.54 -5.23
CA ALA A 13 4.02 -10.25 -6.63
C ALA A 13 2.71 -10.89 -7.09
N VAL A 14 1.88 -10.12 -7.78
CA VAL A 14 0.59 -10.54 -8.34
C VAL A 14 0.47 -10.02 -9.77
N GLU A 15 -0.02 -10.87 -10.67
CA GLU A 15 -0.40 -10.49 -12.03
C GLU A 15 -1.91 -10.66 -12.17
N TYR A 16 -2.60 -9.59 -12.57
CA TYR A 16 -4.06 -9.62 -12.74
C TYR A 16 -4.42 -9.91 -14.21
N PRO A 17 -5.38 -10.82 -14.47
CA PRO A 17 -5.87 -11.06 -15.83
C PRO A 17 -6.36 -9.75 -16.48
N GLY A 18 -5.86 -9.47 -17.68
CA GLY A 18 -6.24 -8.27 -18.44
C GLY A 18 -5.50 -6.99 -18.04
N GLN A 19 -4.58 -7.03 -17.07
CA GLN A 19 -3.71 -5.92 -16.72
C GLN A 19 -2.26 -6.21 -17.11
N GLN A 20 -1.51 -5.17 -17.46
CA GLN A 20 -0.09 -5.30 -17.82
C GLN A 20 0.81 -5.01 -16.61
N GLY A 21 1.79 -5.88 -16.39
CA GLY A 21 2.82 -5.70 -15.38
C GLY A 21 2.54 -6.42 -14.05
N VAL A 22 3.50 -6.33 -13.14
CA VAL A 22 3.47 -6.98 -11.83
C VAL A 22 3.09 -5.98 -10.76
N PHE A 23 2.03 -6.29 -10.03
CA PHE A 23 1.61 -5.58 -8.82
C PHE A 23 2.30 -6.20 -7.62
N TYR A 24 2.66 -5.39 -6.64
CA TYR A 24 3.19 -5.86 -5.37
C TYR A 24 2.16 -5.56 -4.30
N THR A 25 1.68 -6.60 -3.62
CA THR A 25 0.57 -6.48 -2.68
C THR A 25 0.95 -6.93 -1.28
N LYS A 26 0.38 -6.28 -0.26
CA LYS A 26 0.47 -6.72 1.12
C LYS A 26 -0.86 -6.49 1.83
N LYS A 27 -1.28 -7.47 2.62
CA LYS A 27 -2.48 -7.37 3.47
C LYS A 27 -2.08 -7.07 4.90
N LEU A 28 -2.81 -6.17 5.54
CA LEU A 28 -2.56 -5.80 6.94
C LEU A 28 -3.84 -5.30 7.60
N PRO A 29 -4.06 -5.59 8.88
CA PRO A 29 -5.18 -5.02 9.62
C PRO A 29 -4.97 -3.52 9.80
N VAL A 30 -6.06 -2.74 9.75
CA VAL A 30 -6.04 -1.28 9.96
C VAL A 30 -5.41 -0.89 11.31
N THR A 31 -5.51 -1.74 12.34
CA THR A 31 -4.87 -1.49 13.65
C THR A 31 -3.35 -1.34 13.57
N ASP A 32 -2.73 -1.97 12.57
CA ASP A 32 -1.28 -1.96 12.35
C ASP A 32 -0.86 -0.84 11.38
N MET A 33 -1.80 0.04 11.01
CA MET A 33 -1.61 1.12 10.05
C MET A 33 -1.83 2.51 10.70
N PRO A 34 -0.85 3.06 11.45
CA PRO A 34 -0.99 4.34 12.12
C PRO A 34 -1.41 5.50 11.22
N TYR A 35 -0.83 5.62 10.02
CA TYR A 35 -1.22 6.66 9.07
C TYR A 35 -2.70 6.51 8.68
N MET A 36 -3.14 5.29 8.38
CA MET A 36 -4.55 5.04 8.07
C MET A 36 -5.50 5.36 9.21
N ARG A 37 -5.11 5.04 10.43
CA ARG A 37 -5.90 5.32 11.63
C ARG A 37 -6.15 6.81 11.83
N GLU A 38 -5.23 7.66 11.38
CA GLU A 38 -5.34 9.11 11.49
C GLU A 38 -6.12 9.73 10.31
N HIS A 39 -5.98 9.17 9.11
CA HIS A 39 -6.41 9.84 7.89
C HIS A 39 -7.66 9.29 7.21
N ALA A 40 -8.02 8.03 7.43
CA ALA A 40 -9.04 7.35 6.61
C ALA A 40 -10.02 6.44 7.38
N ILE A 41 -9.82 6.21 8.69
CA ILE A 41 -10.87 5.57 9.50
C ILE A 41 -12.05 6.53 9.65
N ASP A 42 -13.18 6.14 9.08
CA ASP A 42 -14.47 6.83 9.22
C ASP A 42 -15.46 6.07 10.12
N TYR A 43 -15.14 4.84 10.52
CA TYR A 43 -16.00 3.89 11.25
C TYR A 43 -17.29 3.46 10.54
N ASP A 44 -17.56 3.97 9.33
CA ASP A 44 -18.71 3.59 8.51
C ASP A 44 -18.32 2.50 7.50
N LEU A 45 -17.16 2.63 6.85
CA LEU A 45 -16.63 1.68 5.86
C LEU A 45 -15.31 1.05 6.33
N ILE A 46 -14.48 1.82 7.03
CA ILE A 46 -13.20 1.37 7.57
C ILE A 46 -13.26 1.39 9.09
N GLY A 47 -13.24 0.19 9.69
CA GLY A 47 -13.20 0.00 11.14
C GLY A 47 -11.93 -0.71 11.60
N GLU A 48 -11.80 -0.89 12.91
CA GLU A 48 -10.61 -1.51 13.53
C GLU A 48 -10.39 -2.96 13.09
N THR A 49 -11.45 -3.67 12.71
CA THR A 49 -11.36 -5.05 12.22
C THR A 49 -11.13 -5.15 10.71
N THR A 50 -11.10 -4.02 10.00
CA THR A 50 -10.92 -4.00 8.54
C THR A 50 -9.49 -4.41 8.20
N VAL A 51 -9.35 -5.22 7.15
CA VAL A 51 -8.05 -5.58 6.57
C VAL A 51 -7.89 -4.81 5.28
N MET A 52 -6.80 -4.06 5.16
CA MET A 52 -6.46 -3.33 3.95
C MET A 52 -5.52 -4.17 3.08
N LEU A 53 -5.69 -4.04 1.77
CA LEU A 53 -4.72 -4.41 0.76
C LEU A 53 -3.98 -3.15 0.35
N VAL A 54 -2.68 -3.05 0.65
CA VAL A 54 -1.79 -2.03 0.08
C VAL A 54 -1.16 -2.61 -1.17
N GLU A 55 -1.21 -1.88 -2.26
CA GLU A 55 -0.73 -2.33 -3.56
C GLU A 55 0.15 -1.27 -4.21
N VAL A 56 1.33 -1.71 -4.68
CA VAL A 56 2.21 -0.92 -5.54
C VAL A 56 2.03 -1.39 -6.97
N THR A 57 1.61 -0.48 -7.83
CA THR A 57 1.30 -0.76 -9.23
C THR A 57 2.55 -0.73 -10.12
N PRO A 58 2.50 -1.34 -11.32
CA PRO A 58 3.61 -1.32 -12.27
C PRO A 58 4.06 0.09 -12.70
N ASP A 59 3.13 1.05 -12.74
CA ASP A 59 3.36 2.45 -13.10
C ASP A 59 3.81 3.32 -11.91
N ARG A 60 4.23 2.70 -10.80
CA ARG A 60 4.76 3.36 -9.61
C ARG A 60 3.72 4.25 -8.92
N ARG A 61 2.53 3.72 -8.73
CA ARG A 61 1.51 4.28 -7.86
C ARG A 61 1.30 3.35 -6.66
N VAL A 62 0.75 3.91 -5.59
CA VAL A 62 0.33 3.18 -4.41
C VAL A 62 -1.17 3.34 -4.31
N GLN A 63 -1.88 2.23 -4.17
CA GLN A 63 -3.32 2.23 -3.94
C GLN A 63 -3.65 1.35 -2.76
N MET A 64 -4.85 1.54 -2.24
CA MET A 64 -5.33 0.80 -1.10
C MET A 64 -6.80 0.42 -1.26
N THR A 65 -7.14 -0.78 -0.83
CA THR A 65 -8.48 -1.34 -0.90
C THR A 65 -8.83 -2.02 0.41
N ALA A 66 -9.98 -1.71 1.00
CA ALA A 66 -10.47 -2.46 2.15
C ALA A 66 -11.07 -3.79 1.68
N ILE A 67 -10.53 -4.89 2.18
CA ILE A 67 -10.96 -6.23 1.80
C ILE A 67 -12.37 -6.47 2.35
N ASN A 68 -13.29 -6.91 1.47
CA ASN A 68 -14.73 -7.13 1.74
C ASN A 68 -15.59 -5.87 1.81
N THR A 69 -15.10 -4.76 1.29
CA THR A 69 -15.91 -3.55 1.07
C THR A 69 -15.70 -3.05 -0.35
N ASP A 70 -16.59 -2.20 -0.83
CA ASP A 70 -16.40 -1.51 -2.12
C ASP A 70 -15.49 -0.26 -1.99
N TYR A 71 -14.83 -0.09 -0.84
CA TYR A 71 -13.94 1.03 -0.59
C TYR A 71 -12.60 0.83 -1.31
N VAL A 72 -12.36 1.69 -2.30
CA VAL A 72 -11.11 1.80 -3.05
C VAL A 72 -10.70 3.26 -3.03
N GLU A 73 -9.49 3.54 -2.55
CA GLU A 73 -8.87 4.86 -2.71
C GLU A 73 -8.21 4.96 -4.08
N GLU A 74 -8.22 6.16 -4.65
CA GLU A 74 -7.51 6.41 -5.90
C GLU A 74 -6.01 6.16 -5.72
N ALA A 75 -5.40 5.50 -6.71
CA ALA A 75 -3.97 5.27 -6.69
C ALA A 75 -3.22 6.60 -6.69
N VAL A 76 -2.32 6.83 -5.76
CA VAL A 76 -1.47 8.03 -5.67
C VAL A 76 -0.06 7.76 -6.16
N ALA A 77 0.63 8.78 -6.69
CA ALA A 77 2.01 8.61 -7.15
C ALA A 77 2.93 8.21 -5.98
N ILE A 78 3.90 7.33 -6.22
CA ILE A 78 4.74 6.73 -5.15
C ILE A 78 5.62 7.75 -4.38
N ASP A 79 5.77 8.95 -4.90
CA ASP A 79 6.59 10.02 -4.33
C ASP A 79 5.79 11.08 -3.56
N THR A 80 4.49 10.86 -3.33
CA THR A 80 3.66 11.71 -2.47
C THR A 80 3.82 11.35 -0.99
N ASP A 81 3.46 12.28 -0.11
CA ASP A 81 3.44 12.06 1.34
C ASP A 81 2.45 10.95 1.74
N GLU A 82 1.32 10.86 1.02
CA GLU A 82 0.31 9.84 1.23
C GLU A 82 0.82 8.44 0.88
N ALA A 83 1.44 8.27 -0.28
CA ALA A 83 2.08 7.01 -0.65
C ALA A 83 3.16 6.62 0.37
N ALA A 84 3.94 7.60 0.83
CA ALA A 84 4.97 7.37 1.84
C ALA A 84 4.37 6.94 3.19
N GLY A 85 3.23 7.52 3.60
CA GLY A 85 2.48 7.09 4.79
C GLY A 85 2.02 5.65 4.70
N LEU A 86 1.32 5.30 3.62
CA LEU A 86 0.80 3.94 3.37
C LEU A 86 1.93 2.89 3.29
N LEU A 87 3.04 3.23 2.63
CA LEU A 87 4.19 2.33 2.53
C LEU A 87 4.88 2.13 3.88
N ARG A 88 4.99 3.17 4.72
CA ARG A 88 5.53 3.05 6.08
C ARG A 88 4.65 2.20 6.97
N ASP A 89 3.33 2.37 6.89
CA ASP A 89 2.35 1.48 7.56
C ASP A 89 2.55 0.03 7.12
N ALA A 90 2.82 -0.19 5.82
CA ALA A 90 3.15 -1.50 5.29
C ALA A 90 4.57 -2.01 5.65
N GLY A 91 5.34 -1.28 6.45
CA GLY A 91 6.69 -1.65 6.91
C GLY A 91 7.78 -1.44 5.86
N VAL A 92 7.57 -0.55 4.90
CA VAL A 92 8.52 -0.26 3.82
C VAL A 92 9.41 0.92 4.18
N ASN A 93 10.72 0.75 4.00
CA ASN A 93 11.65 1.88 4.03
C ASN A 93 11.55 2.64 2.69
N VAL A 94 10.82 3.75 2.70
CA VAL A 94 10.50 4.54 1.50
C VAL A 94 11.74 5.15 0.84
N ASP A 95 12.75 5.56 1.63
CA ASP A 95 13.98 6.12 1.09
C ASP A 95 14.76 5.07 0.29
N LEU A 96 14.92 3.86 0.86
CA LEU A 96 15.53 2.73 0.17
C LEU A 96 14.71 2.27 -1.04
N LEU A 97 13.38 2.30 -0.94
CA LEU A 97 12.48 1.96 -2.05
C LEU A 97 12.67 2.93 -3.23
N LEU A 98 12.74 4.22 -2.95
CA LEU A 98 12.87 5.27 -3.97
C LEU A 98 14.32 5.43 -4.45
N GLY A 99 15.29 4.79 -3.80
CA GLY A 99 16.71 4.97 -4.09
C GLY A 99 17.23 6.34 -3.66
N LYS A 100 16.59 6.96 -2.66
CA LYS A 100 17.04 8.19 -2.02
C LYS A 100 18.00 7.82 -0.88
N GLY A 101 19.28 7.63 -1.20
CA GLY A 101 20.36 7.25 -0.26
C GLY A 101 20.65 5.74 -0.26
N VAL A 102 21.90 5.27 -0.24
CA VAL A 102 23.17 5.88 0.23
C VAL A 102 23.86 6.79 -0.78
#